data_AF-F2L4R0-F1
#
_entry.id   AF-F2L4R0-F1
#
_cell.length_a   1.000
_cell.length_b   1.000
_cell.length_c   1.000
_cell.angle_alpha   90.00
_cell.angle_beta   90.00
_cell.angle_gamma   90.00
#
_symmetry.space_group_name_H-M   'P 1'
#
loop_
_entity.id
_entity.type
_entity.pdbx_description
1 polymer ?
#
loop_
_entity_poly.entity_id
_entity_poly.type
_entity_poly.pdbx_seq_one_letter_code
_entity_poly.pdbx_strand_id
1 'polypeptide(L)'
;MAHVLKYIYQKNIIIINLSKIPYRIKTDIDIETDMVDGDIKIYDFPAFHLGDRDLLSLYLSCRNIVFVADEDPHTLESAGTFLKLARGRKLGILINMIIGRPKLKYMILYSKYSKIYLIPFDEQLRIYRANGIDPIKLRSVGVAKMVKAAVDIARRLNS
;
A
#
# COMPACT_ATOMS: atom_id res chain seq x y z
N MET A 1 -4.76 2.10 5.17
CA MET A 1 -3.75 1.06 5.44
C MET A 1 -2.60 1.60 6.27
N ALA A 2 -1.93 2.69 5.86
CA ALA A 2 -0.89 3.34 6.67
C ALA A 2 -1.29 3.66 8.11
N HIS A 3 -2.42 4.34 8.28
CA HIS A 3 -2.96 4.63 9.60
C HIS A 3 -3.18 3.37 10.47
N VAL A 4 -3.66 2.28 9.87
CA VAL A 4 -3.93 1.02 10.58
C VAL A 4 -2.64 0.30 10.97
N LEU A 5 -1.64 0.28 10.09
CA LEU A 5 -0.33 -0.30 10.38
C LEU A 5 0.42 0.50 11.45
N LYS A 6 0.24 1.83 11.49
CA LYS A 6 0.76 2.72 12.56
C LYS A 6 0.26 2.30 13.95
N TYR A 7 -1.04 2.03 14.10
CA TYR A 7 -1.61 1.64 15.41
C TYR A 7 -1.17 0.26 15.90
N ILE A 8 -0.74 -0.63 15.01
CA ILE A 8 -0.52 -2.05 15.31
C ILE A 8 0.97 -2.34 15.53
N TYR A 9 1.86 -1.41 15.15
CA TYR A 9 3.27 -1.72 14.98
C TYR A 9 4.18 -0.75 15.73
N GLN A 10 5.40 -1.21 16.03
CA GLN A 10 6.44 -0.48 16.78
C GLN A 10 7.82 -0.45 16.06
N LYS A 11 7.95 -0.95 14.81
CA LYS A 11 9.21 -0.90 14.02
C LYS A 11 9.01 -0.39 12.56
N ASN A 12 10.04 -0.23 11.74
CA ASN A 12 9.91 0.35 10.38
C ASN A 12 9.02 -0.46 9.39
N ILE A 13 7.87 0.08 8.98
CA ILE A 13 6.99 -0.45 7.89
C ILE A 13 6.81 0.61 6.82
N ILE A 14 6.97 0.25 5.55
CA ILE A 14 6.86 1.20 4.43
C ILE A 14 5.73 0.77 3.51
N ILE A 15 4.86 1.70 3.12
CA ILE A 15 3.61 1.41 2.41
C ILE A 15 3.57 2.23 1.15
N ILE A 16 3.66 1.55 0.02
CA ILE A 16 3.81 2.17 -1.29
C ILE A 16 2.44 2.15 -1.96
N ASN A 17 1.83 3.32 -2.13
CA ASN A 17 0.52 3.46 -2.74
C ASN A 17 0.59 4.05 -4.16
N LEU A 18 0.76 3.17 -5.15
CA LEU A 18 0.86 3.60 -6.55
C LEU A 18 -0.50 3.75 -7.25
N SER A 19 -1.65 3.64 -6.56
CA SER A 19 -2.98 3.67 -7.19
C SER A 19 -3.45 5.08 -7.60
N LYS A 20 -2.65 6.12 -7.39
CA LYS A 20 -2.97 7.46 -7.87
C LYS A 20 -2.49 7.63 -9.31
N ILE A 21 -3.45 7.56 -10.24
CA ILE A 21 -3.39 8.14 -11.60
C ILE A 21 -2.56 9.45 -11.56
N PRO A 22 -1.65 9.69 -12.52
CA PRO A 22 -0.68 10.78 -12.46
C PRO A 22 -1.43 12.12 -12.52
N TYR A 23 -1.61 12.75 -11.36
CA TYR A 23 -1.89 14.17 -11.33
C TYR A 23 -0.57 14.88 -11.56
N ARG A 24 -0.50 15.71 -12.62
CA ARG A 24 0.50 16.77 -12.77
C ARG A 24 0.34 17.74 -11.61
N ILE A 25 0.89 17.39 -10.47
CA ILE A 25 1.07 18.29 -9.34
C ILE A 25 2.57 18.49 -9.28
N LYS A 26 3.02 19.74 -9.37
CA LYS A 26 4.30 20.13 -8.79
C LYS A 26 4.17 19.77 -7.32
N THR A 27 4.57 18.57 -6.95
CA THR A 27 4.61 18.15 -5.56
C THR A 27 5.85 18.81 -4.99
N ASP A 28 5.68 19.90 -4.26
CA ASP A 28 6.44 20.06 -3.04
C ASP A 28 6.10 18.79 -2.24
N ILE A 29 7.02 17.82 -2.29
CA ILE A 29 6.81 16.47 -1.76
C ILE A 29 6.79 16.59 -0.23
N ASP A 30 5.62 16.89 0.33
CA ASP A 30 5.32 16.56 1.72
C ASP A 30 5.10 15.05 1.76
N ILE A 31 6.21 14.31 1.92
CA ILE A 31 6.12 13.00 2.57
C ILE A 31 5.61 13.34 3.98
N GLU A 32 4.31 13.14 4.22
CA GLU A 32 3.75 13.16 5.58
C GLU A 32 4.45 12.05 6.37
N THR A 33 5.59 12.42 6.95
CA THR A 33 6.20 11.67 8.02
C THR A 33 5.42 12.06 9.26
N ASP A 34 4.44 11.23 9.61
CA ASP A 34 3.94 11.21 10.99
C ASP A 34 5.11 10.76 11.89
N MET A 35 6.02 11.70 12.18
CA MET A 35 7.11 11.53 13.12
C MET A 35 6.57 11.83 14.50
N VAL A 36 6.21 10.79 15.26
CA VAL A 36 6.24 10.85 16.72
C VAL A 36 6.65 9.46 17.25
N ASP A 37 7.80 9.44 17.93
CA ASP A 37 8.45 8.37 18.69
C ASP A 37 9.01 7.11 17.99
N GLY A 38 10.34 7.07 17.94
CA GLY A 38 11.11 5.85 18.22
C GLY A 38 11.62 5.07 17.02
N ASP A 39 10.77 4.31 16.32
CA ASP A 39 11.29 3.18 15.53
C ASP A 39 10.53 2.87 14.22
N ILE A 40 9.56 3.69 13.81
CA ILE A 40 8.73 3.44 12.62
C ILE A 40 8.77 4.61 11.63
N LYS A 41 9.30 4.36 10.43
CA LYS A 41 9.11 5.24 9.28
C LYS A 41 8.21 4.58 8.24
N ILE A 42 7.03 5.17 8.04
CA ILE A 42 6.11 4.85 6.95
C ILE A 42 6.29 5.90 5.85
N TYR A 43 6.75 5.48 4.68
CA TYR A 43 6.75 6.33 3.48
C TYR A 43 5.56 5.95 2.61
N ASP A 44 4.65 6.90 2.38
CA ASP A 44 3.60 6.79 1.36
C ASP A 44 4.12 7.37 0.04
N PHE A 45 4.41 6.51 -0.92
CA PHE A 45 4.92 6.96 -2.22
C PHE A 45 3.77 7.35 -3.14
N PRO A 46 3.88 8.48 -3.86
CA PRO A 46 3.03 8.73 -5.02
C PRO A 46 3.36 7.71 -6.13
N ALA A 47 2.51 7.61 -7.15
CA ALA A 47 2.91 6.94 -8.38
C ALA A 47 4.15 7.64 -8.97
N PHE A 48 5.27 6.93 -9.10
CA PHE A 48 6.52 7.49 -9.60
C PHE A 48 7.17 6.62 -10.68
N HIS A 49 8.00 7.24 -11.51
CA HIS A 49 8.75 6.57 -12.57
C HIS A 49 10.12 6.11 -12.08
N LEU A 50 10.67 5.06 -12.68
CA LEU A 50 12.02 4.57 -12.38
C LEU A 50 13.13 5.59 -12.67
N GLY A 51 12.82 6.62 -13.49
CA GLY A 51 13.74 7.73 -13.74
C GLY A 51 13.86 8.71 -12.57
N ASP A 52 12.92 8.68 -11.62
CA ASP A 52 12.98 9.48 -10.40
C ASP A 52 14.00 8.86 -9.43
N ARG A 53 15.23 9.39 -9.47
CA ARG A 53 16.36 8.82 -8.74
C ARG A 53 16.18 8.90 -7.23
N ASP A 54 15.56 9.96 -6.73
CA ASP A 54 15.42 10.19 -5.29
C ASP A 54 14.35 9.25 -4.72
N LEU A 55 13.19 9.16 -5.37
CA LEU A 55 12.14 8.22 -4.98
C LEU A 55 12.57 6.76 -5.19
N LEU A 56 13.32 6.45 -6.25
CA LEU A 56 13.85 5.11 -6.46
C LEU A 56 14.91 4.75 -5.41
N SER A 57 15.81 5.66 -5.05
CA SER A 57 16.79 5.43 -3.98
C SER A 57 16.10 5.16 -2.64
N LEU A 58 15.09 5.96 -2.31
CA LEU A 58 14.28 5.75 -1.11
C LEU A 58 13.57 4.39 -1.16
N TYR A 59 12.91 4.05 -2.26
CA TYR A 59 12.30 2.74 -2.50
C TYR A 59 13.30 1.60 -2.30
N LEU A 60 14.50 1.72 -2.87
CA LEU A 60 15.53 0.71 -2.78
C LEU A 60 16.11 0.56 -1.37
N SER A 61 16.04 1.59 -0.53
CA SER A 61 16.42 1.50 0.89
C SER A 61 15.40 0.74 1.76
N CYS A 62 14.17 0.55 1.27
CA CYS A 62 13.07 -0.07 2.02
C CYS A 62 13.22 -1.59 2.17
N ARG A 63 13.35 -2.11 3.39
CA ARG A 63 13.43 -3.57 3.66
C ARG A 63 12.08 -4.28 3.65
N ASN A 64 11.04 -3.57 4.07
CA ASN A 64 9.67 -4.03 4.17
C ASN A 64 8.82 -3.22 3.19
N ILE A 65 8.10 -3.87 2.29
CA ILE A 65 7.32 -3.19 1.25
C ILE A 65 5.89 -3.71 1.29
N VAL A 66 4.94 -2.79 1.41
CA VAL A 66 3.54 -3.06 1.12
C VAL A 66 3.19 -2.41 -0.20
N PHE A 67 2.80 -3.21 -1.18
CA PHE A 67 2.48 -2.75 -2.53
C PHE A 67 0.96 -2.69 -2.70
N VAL A 68 0.41 -1.52 -2.99
CA VAL A 68 -1.03 -1.35 -3.27
C VAL A 68 -1.24 -1.31 -4.78
N ALA A 69 -2.15 -2.13 -5.28
CA ALA A 69 -2.46 -2.30 -6.69
C ALA A 69 -3.97 -2.38 -6.93
N ASP A 70 -4.42 -2.05 -8.13
CA ASP A 70 -5.81 -2.20 -8.56
C ASP A 70 -5.93 -3.33 -9.61
N GLU A 71 -7.17 -3.76 -9.89
CA GLU A 71 -7.48 -4.81 -10.88
C GLU A 71 -7.57 -4.28 -12.32
N ASP A 72 -6.51 -3.63 -12.77
CA ASP A 72 -6.40 -3.07 -14.13
C ASP A 72 -5.04 -3.34 -14.81
N PRO A 73 -4.97 -3.30 -16.15
CA PRO A 73 -3.76 -3.60 -16.90
C PRO A 73 -2.62 -2.59 -16.68
N HIS A 74 -2.91 -1.31 -16.50
CA HIS A 74 -1.90 -0.26 -16.38
C HIS A 74 -1.18 -0.34 -15.04
N THR A 75 -1.93 -0.60 -13.96
CA THR A 75 -1.34 -0.85 -12.64
C THR A 75 -0.50 -2.12 -12.66
N LEU A 76 -0.96 -3.19 -13.33
CA LEU A 76 -0.20 -4.43 -13.45
C LEU A 76 1.14 -4.23 -14.17
N GLU A 77 1.14 -3.48 -15.28
CA GLU A 77 2.36 -3.17 -16.03
C GLU A 77 3.35 -2.37 -15.18
N SER A 78 2.88 -1.30 -14.55
CA SER A 78 3.70 -0.43 -13.69
C SER A 78 4.22 -1.20 -12.47
N ALA A 79 3.35 -1.98 -11.83
CA ALA A 79 3.68 -2.79 -10.68
C ALA A 79 4.71 -3.86 -10.98
N GLY A 80 4.66 -4.46 -12.17
CA GLY A 80 5.55 -5.55 -12.54
C GLY A 80 7.03 -5.21 -12.37
N THR A 81 7.44 -4.00 -12.74
CA THR A 81 8.84 -3.58 -12.64
C THR A 81 9.26 -3.33 -11.19
N PHE A 82 8.42 -2.63 -10.41
CA PHE A 82 8.69 -2.39 -8.98
C PHE A 82 8.70 -3.70 -8.17
N LEU A 83 7.75 -4.61 -8.42
CA LEU A 83 7.68 -5.90 -7.75
C LEU A 83 8.92 -6.77 -8.04
N LYS A 84 9.47 -6.71 -9.25
CA LYS A 84 10.75 -7.37 -9.58
C LYS A 84 11.92 -6.76 -8.78
N LEU A 85 11.96 -5.43 -8.63
CA LEU A 85 12.97 -4.75 -7.81
C LEU A 85 12.82 -5.03 -6.30
N ALA A 86 11.61 -5.38 -5.85
CA ALA A 86 11.33 -5.80 -4.48
C ALA A 86 11.69 -7.26 -4.19
N ARG A 87 12.18 -8.03 -5.17
CA ARG A 87 12.49 -9.46 -4.99
C ARG A 87 13.54 -9.66 -3.90
N GLY A 88 13.30 -10.60 -2.99
CA GLY A 88 14.16 -10.88 -1.84
C GLY A 88 13.86 -10.02 -0.60
N ARG A 89 12.90 -9.10 -0.68
CA ARG A 89 12.43 -8.27 0.45
C ARG A 89 11.15 -8.83 1.04
N LYS A 90 10.82 -8.39 2.27
CA LYS A 90 9.54 -8.75 2.88
C LYS A 90 8.43 -7.94 2.23
N LEU A 91 7.64 -8.59 1.39
CA LEU A 91 6.63 -7.97 0.53
C LEU A 91 5.23 -8.40 0.95
N GLY A 92 4.26 -7.48 0.96
CA GLY A 92 2.83 -7.77 0.97
C GLY A 92 2.14 -7.03 -0.17
N ILE A 93 1.18 -7.67 -0.85
CA ILE A 93 0.46 -7.03 -1.96
C ILE A 93 -1.01 -6.85 -1.59
N LEU A 94 -1.50 -5.63 -1.67
CA LEU A 94 -2.90 -5.28 -1.48
C LEU A 94 -3.53 -5.01 -2.84
N ILE A 95 -4.53 -5.80 -3.20
CA ILE A 95 -5.39 -5.50 -4.34
C ILE A 95 -6.59 -4.72 -3.80
N ASN A 96 -6.65 -3.43 -4.14
CA ASN A 96 -7.60 -2.48 -3.60
C ASN A 96 -8.80 -2.26 -4.55
N MET A 97 -9.86 -1.63 -4.01
CA MET A 97 -11.06 -1.22 -4.74
C MET A 97 -11.72 -2.34 -5.55
N ILE A 98 -11.73 -3.57 -5.02
CA ILE A 98 -12.35 -4.70 -5.73
C ILE A 98 -13.87 -4.50 -5.76
N ILE A 99 -14.42 -4.39 -6.97
CA ILE A 99 -15.86 -4.28 -7.21
C ILE A 99 -16.38 -5.65 -7.66
N GLY A 100 -17.30 -6.23 -6.91
CA GLY A 100 -17.86 -7.55 -7.21
C GLY A 100 -16.87 -8.69 -6.93
N ARG A 101 -16.70 -9.61 -7.89
CA ARG A 101 -15.80 -10.76 -7.75
C ARG A 101 -14.38 -10.41 -8.21
N PRO A 102 -13.34 -10.74 -7.42
CA PRO A 102 -11.95 -10.55 -7.84
C PRO A 102 -11.65 -11.26 -9.15
N LYS A 103 -10.97 -10.58 -10.06
CA LYS A 103 -10.58 -11.10 -11.37
C LYS A 103 -9.36 -12.01 -11.20
N LEU A 104 -9.58 -13.31 -11.43
CA LEU A 104 -8.59 -14.37 -11.25
C LEU A 104 -7.23 -14.08 -11.90
N LYS A 105 -7.22 -13.46 -13.09
CA LYS A 105 -5.99 -13.12 -13.81
C LYS A 105 -5.04 -12.23 -12.99
N TYR A 106 -5.55 -11.24 -12.27
CA TYR A 106 -4.71 -10.33 -11.47
C TYR A 106 -4.22 -11.01 -10.20
N MET A 107 -5.09 -11.80 -9.56
CA MET A 107 -4.70 -12.60 -8.39
C MET A 107 -3.54 -13.54 -8.70
N ILE A 108 -3.63 -14.29 -9.80
CA ILE A 108 -2.56 -15.22 -10.24
C ILE A 108 -1.26 -14.46 -10.54
N LEU A 109 -1.33 -13.28 -11.13
CA LEU A 109 -0.15 -12.52 -11.49
C LEU A 109 0.55 -11.92 -10.27
N TYR A 110 -0.21 -11.33 -9.34
CA TYR A 110 0.35 -10.76 -8.12
C TYR A 110 0.80 -11.84 -7.13
N SER A 111 0.12 -12.99 -7.06
CA SER A 111 0.49 -14.09 -6.15
C SER A 111 1.86 -14.70 -6.45
N LYS A 112 2.41 -14.50 -7.66
CA LYS A 112 3.77 -14.91 -8.02
C LYS A 112 4.85 -14.16 -7.23
N TYR A 113 4.52 -12.98 -6.70
CA TYR A 113 5.47 -12.11 -6.01
C TYR A 113 5.33 -12.17 -4.50
N SER A 114 4.10 -12.17 -3.98
CA SER A 114 3.83 -12.37 -2.55
C SER A 114 2.37 -12.74 -2.29
N LYS A 115 2.06 -13.03 -1.03
CA LYS A 115 0.68 -13.15 -0.54
C LYS A 115 -0.09 -11.87 -0.86
N ILE A 116 -1.27 -12.09 -1.43
CA ILE A 116 -2.21 -11.04 -1.81
C ILE A 116 -3.27 -10.84 -0.72
N TYR A 117 -3.69 -9.60 -0.54
CA TYR A 117 -4.74 -9.18 0.37
C TYR A 117 -5.78 -8.42 -0.43
N LEU A 118 -7.04 -8.86 -0.37
CA LEU A 118 -8.11 -8.32 -1.18
C LEU A 118 -8.94 -7.33 -0.37
N ILE A 119 -8.93 -6.06 -0.76
CA ILE A 119 -9.73 -5.01 -0.13
C ILE A 119 -10.88 -4.65 -1.06
N PRO A 120 -12.14 -4.92 -0.67
CA PRO A 120 -13.30 -4.57 -1.48
C PRO A 120 -13.45 -3.06 -1.54
N PHE A 121 -14.08 -2.58 -2.62
CA PHE A 121 -14.61 -1.23 -2.65
C PHE A 121 -15.59 -1.04 -1.49
N ASP A 122 -15.43 0.07 -0.77
CA ASP A 122 -16.22 0.40 0.40
C ASP A 122 -16.59 1.89 0.32
N GLU A 123 -17.87 2.14 0.06
CA GLU A 123 -18.39 3.48 -0.15
C GLU A 123 -18.31 4.33 1.13
N GLN A 124 -18.57 3.73 2.29
CA GLN A 124 -18.44 4.42 3.56
C GLN A 124 -16.99 4.85 3.79
N LEU A 125 -16.03 3.96 3.52
CA LEU A 125 -14.62 4.32 3.63
C LEU A 125 -14.22 5.49 2.71
N ARG A 126 -14.77 5.54 1.49
CA ARG A 126 -14.51 6.64 0.54
C ARG A 126 -15.07 7.98 1.04
N ILE A 127 -16.31 7.99 1.52
CA ILE A 127 -16.97 9.20 2.03
C ILE A 127 -16.26 9.73 3.28
N TYR A 128 -15.95 8.86 4.23
CA TYR A 128 -15.34 9.26 5.50
C TYR A 128 -13.91 9.77 5.34
N ARG A 129 -13.13 9.20 4.40
CA ARG A 129 -11.83 9.75 4.03
C ARG A 129 -11.91 11.18 3.51
N ALA A 130 -12.93 11.49 2.69
CA ALA A 130 -13.13 12.85 2.19
C ALA A 130 -13.43 13.86 3.32
N ASN A 131 -13.96 13.37 4.44
CA ASN A 131 -14.29 14.17 5.62
C ASN A 131 -13.16 14.19 6.68
N GLY A 132 -11.98 13.64 6.39
CA GLY A 132 -10.85 13.60 7.33
C GLY A 132 -11.04 12.66 8.54
N ILE A 133 -12.02 11.76 8.48
CA ILE A 133 -12.30 10.83 9.59
C ILE A 133 -11.41 9.59 9.46
N ASP A 134 -10.79 9.21 10.57
CA ASP A 134 -9.96 8.00 10.65
C ASP A 134 -10.75 6.75 10.22
N PRO A 135 -10.28 6.01 9.19
CA PRO A 135 -10.85 4.74 8.76
C PRO A 135 -11.11 3.71 9.88
N ILE A 136 -10.32 3.71 10.96
CA ILE A 136 -10.45 2.74 12.05
C ILE A 136 -11.74 2.94 12.85
N LYS A 137 -12.27 4.16 12.87
CA LYS A 137 -13.53 4.48 13.57
C LYS A 137 -14.76 3.97 12.83
N LEU A 138 -14.60 3.56 11.57
CA LEU A 138 -15.68 3.08 10.72
C LEU A 138 -15.83 1.57 10.83
N ARG A 139 -17.05 1.11 11.14
CA ARG A 139 -17.40 -0.31 11.15
C ARG A 139 -17.87 -0.75 9.77
N SER A 140 -16.94 -1.10 8.89
CA SER A 140 -17.25 -1.58 7.55
C SER A 140 -16.43 -2.81 7.15
N VAL A 141 -16.90 -3.55 6.14
CA VAL A 141 -16.23 -4.76 5.65
C VAL A 141 -14.86 -4.43 5.04
N GLY A 142 -14.75 -3.31 4.34
CA GLY A 142 -13.47 -2.82 3.81
C GLY A 142 -12.48 -2.53 4.92
N VAL A 143 -12.92 -1.86 6.00
CA VAL A 143 -12.06 -1.58 7.17
C VAL A 143 -11.62 -2.86 7.86
N ALA A 144 -12.54 -3.79 8.12
CA ALA A 144 -12.20 -5.06 8.76
C ALA A 144 -11.16 -5.85 7.95
N LYS A 145 -11.30 -5.90 6.63
CA LYS A 145 -10.34 -6.56 5.73
C LYS A 145 -8.99 -5.83 5.70
N MET A 146 -8.99 -4.50 5.70
CA MET A 146 -7.75 -3.73 5.80
C MET A 146 -7.03 -3.99 7.12
N VAL A 147 -7.74 -3.99 8.25
CA VAL A 147 -7.16 -4.30 9.57
C VAL A 147 -6.58 -5.71 9.60
N LYS A 148 -7.32 -6.71 9.11
CA LYS A 148 -6.84 -8.08 9.02
C LYS A 148 -5.57 -8.19 8.18
N ALA A 149 -5.53 -7.51 7.02
CA ALA A 149 -4.35 -7.48 6.17
C ALA A 149 -3.16 -6.76 6.84
N ALA A 150 -3.40 -5.64 7.51
CA ALA A 150 -2.39 -4.91 8.26
C ALA A 150 -1.73 -5.79 9.33
N VAL A 151 -2.53 -6.48 10.16
CA VAL A 151 -2.04 -7.39 11.20
C VAL A 151 -1.18 -8.51 10.61
N ASP A 152 -1.66 -9.16 9.54
CA ASP A 152 -0.95 -10.29 8.92
C ASP A 152 0.35 -9.84 8.25
N ILE A 153 0.34 -8.69 7.56
CA ILE A 153 1.55 -8.07 7.01
C ILE A 153 2.53 -7.78 8.13
N ALA A 154 2.11 -7.07 9.19
CA ALA A 154 2.96 -6.74 10.33
C ALA A 154 3.64 -7.97 10.94
N ARG A 155 2.90 -9.07 11.12
CA ARG A 155 3.45 -10.35 11.60
C ARG A 155 4.53 -10.91 10.68
N ARG A 156 4.28 -10.94 9.37
CA ARG A 156 5.22 -11.46 8.37
C ARG A 156 6.44 -10.58 8.18
N LEU A 157 6.30 -9.26 8.34
CA LEU A 157 7.42 -8.33 8.28
C LEU A 157 8.35 -8.46 9.51
N ASN A 158 7.86 -9.02 10.63
CA ASN A 158 8.63 -9.25 11.86
C ASN A 158 9.40 -10.58 11.92
N SER A 159 8.92 -11.63 11.26
CA SER A 159 9.59 -12.94 11.14
C SER A 159 10.70 -12.90 10.10
#